data_AF-A0A3M1TGL8-F1
#
_entry.id   AF-A0A3M1TGL8-F1
#
_cell.length_a   1.000
_cell.length_b   1.000
_cell.length_c   1.000
_cell.angle_alpha   90.00
_cell.angle_beta   90.00
_cell.angle_gamma   90.00
#
_symmetry.space_group_name_H-M   'P 1'
#
loop_
_entity.id
_entity.type
_entity.pdbx_description
1 polymer ?
#
loop_
_entity_poly.entity_id
_entity_poly.type
_entity_poly.pdbx_seq_one_letter_code
_entity_poly.pdbx_strand_id
1 'polypeptide(L)'
;PQKTVEAPKKASDDAAARRLLDELDKAIAAGRYNVAQGLGAQLGKLRIEDPELNIRRVESVERARTAGLVAQAQMALDTGDREHALDLAKQVLARDFQNEAARAILEKARGETAEAPVVEESHAASGGRKGRRRAGTLSVRATPRATVYVDDLPVGQTPLASLRLTPGTHRIEARAEGYETLERTVKVRAGKKRSISLTLKAAAPEPPASSAVVAEAHPPSAPASTGPGPSAATEPGAGPEAVPASKTEAPSSPGPVAAAQPPPAPAQPAPKTEAAPPEAAPAPKATPKKAGPGKPRLPEVYTLHNRKDIPRVFGIIEKEIVVRGHVPAGRARNVTAPLAKRLYADFSPGTTIDVYPRGMYWMAVDLFGAGKSPRQVASALESAHRQGRLRGYRPKSR
;
A
#
# COMPACT_ATOMS: atom_id res chain seq x y z
N PRO A 1 -38.90 29.05 10.65
CA PRO A 1 -37.51 29.46 10.38
C PRO A 1 -36.57 29.06 11.55
N GLN A 2 -36.08 27.83 11.53
CA GLN A 2 -34.99 27.43 12.44
C GLN A 2 -33.67 27.80 11.78
N LYS A 3 -32.99 28.79 12.37
CA LYS A 3 -31.68 29.27 11.95
C LYS A 3 -30.66 28.22 12.41
N THR A 4 -30.20 27.38 11.50
CA THR A 4 -29.08 26.46 11.75
C THR A 4 -27.83 27.33 11.97
N VAL A 5 -27.35 27.38 13.21
CA VAL A 5 -26.07 28.01 13.55
C VAL A 5 -24.99 27.05 13.08
N GLU A 6 -24.44 27.26 11.89
CA GLU A 6 -23.19 26.62 11.47
C GLU A 6 -22.08 27.05 12.43
N ALA A 7 -21.48 26.08 13.12
CA ALA A 7 -20.27 26.31 13.92
C ALA A 7 -19.14 26.87 13.02
N PRO A 8 -18.28 27.77 13.52
CA PRO A 8 -17.21 28.36 12.71
C PRO A 8 -16.25 27.26 12.23
N LYS A 9 -16.16 27.06 10.91
CA LYS A 9 -15.13 26.23 10.30
C LYS A 9 -13.77 26.81 10.70
N LYS A 10 -12.95 26.01 11.39
CA LYS A 10 -11.56 26.39 11.73
C LYS A 10 -10.84 26.83 10.46
N ALA A 11 -10.07 27.91 10.52
CA ALA A 11 -9.31 28.42 9.39
C ALA A 11 -8.34 27.35 8.85
N SER A 12 -8.27 27.22 7.52
CA SER A 12 -7.34 26.33 6.83
C SER A 12 -5.92 26.91 6.81
N ASP A 13 -4.90 26.06 6.94
CA ASP A 13 -3.49 26.46 6.94
C ASP A 13 -2.84 26.41 5.54
N ASP A 14 -3.64 26.34 4.47
CA ASP A 14 -3.17 26.09 3.10
C ASP A 14 -2.08 27.09 2.66
N ALA A 15 -2.19 28.37 3.02
CA ALA A 15 -1.19 29.38 2.65
C ALA A 15 0.17 29.16 3.34
N ALA A 16 0.18 28.75 4.60
CA ALA A 16 1.39 28.38 5.33
C ALA A 16 2.00 27.10 4.75
N ALA A 17 1.14 26.13 4.42
CA ALA A 17 1.56 24.86 3.82
C ALA A 17 2.21 25.05 2.45
N ARG A 18 1.72 25.98 1.59
CA ARG A 18 2.40 26.31 0.31
C ARG A 18 3.84 26.77 0.53
N ARG A 19 4.04 27.71 1.47
CA ARG A 19 5.38 28.25 1.79
C ARG A 19 6.32 27.17 2.30
N LEU A 20 5.87 26.34 3.25
CA LEU A 20 6.67 25.24 3.78
C LEU A 20 7.00 24.18 2.73
N LEU A 21 6.08 23.89 1.79
CA LEU A 21 6.36 22.97 0.69
C LEU A 21 7.44 23.51 -0.26
N ASP A 22 7.40 24.80 -0.57
CA ASP A 22 8.42 25.42 -1.43
C ASP A 22 9.80 25.44 -0.73
N GLU A 23 9.83 25.68 0.59
CA GLU A 23 11.06 25.56 1.39
C GLU A 23 11.57 24.12 1.48
N LEU A 24 10.66 23.15 1.62
CA LEU A 24 10.98 21.73 1.64
C LEU A 24 11.63 21.32 0.33
N ASP A 25 11.03 21.65 -0.80
CA ASP A 25 11.55 21.33 -2.13
C ASP A 25 12.94 21.98 -2.35
N LYS A 26 13.14 23.22 -1.89
CA LYS A 26 14.46 23.89 -1.90
C LYS A 26 15.48 23.18 -1.00
N ALA A 27 15.09 22.72 0.18
CA ALA A 27 15.97 22.00 1.09
C ALA A 27 16.39 20.66 0.51
N ILE A 28 15.47 19.92 -0.13
CA ILE A 28 15.76 18.67 -0.85
C ILE A 28 16.75 18.95 -1.98
N ALA A 29 16.50 19.96 -2.82
CA ALA A 29 17.38 20.32 -3.93
C ALA A 29 18.79 20.73 -3.47
N ALA A 30 18.89 21.34 -2.29
CA ALA A 30 20.16 21.71 -1.67
C ALA A 30 20.85 20.56 -0.90
N GLY A 31 20.29 19.34 -0.90
CA GLY A 31 20.82 18.20 -0.14
C GLY A 31 20.73 18.36 1.39
N ARG A 32 19.95 19.34 1.88
CA ARG A 32 19.79 19.63 3.32
C ARG A 32 18.70 18.75 3.91
N TYR A 33 18.91 17.43 3.91
CA TYR A 33 17.87 16.46 4.26
C TYR A 33 17.38 16.56 5.71
N ASN A 34 18.23 16.91 6.66
CA ASN A 34 17.82 17.13 8.06
C ASN A 34 16.82 18.30 8.18
N VAL A 35 17.06 19.37 7.43
CA VAL A 35 16.14 20.52 7.35
C VAL A 35 14.84 20.11 6.66
N ALA A 36 14.94 19.34 5.57
CA ALA A 36 13.79 18.83 4.85
C ALA A 36 12.90 17.92 5.74
N GLN A 37 13.49 17.06 6.59
CA GLN A 37 12.75 16.26 7.57
C GLN A 37 11.99 17.16 8.57
N GLY A 38 12.66 18.18 9.10
CA GLY A 38 12.05 19.14 10.02
C GLY A 38 10.86 19.87 9.40
N LEU A 39 11.00 20.35 8.17
CA LEU A 39 9.93 20.98 7.39
C LEU A 39 8.76 20.03 7.13
N GLY A 40 9.06 18.76 6.82
CA GLY A 40 8.04 17.71 6.66
C GLY A 40 7.25 17.44 7.94
N ALA A 41 7.91 17.42 9.09
CA ALA A 41 7.26 17.28 10.39
C ALA A 41 6.36 18.48 10.74
N GLN A 42 6.77 19.70 10.37
CA GLN A 42 5.91 20.90 10.50
C GLN A 42 4.69 20.83 9.59
N LEU A 43 4.86 20.40 8.33
CA LEU A 43 3.77 20.19 7.39
C LEU A 43 2.75 19.16 7.87
N GLY A 44 3.18 18.13 8.60
CA GLY A 44 2.28 17.14 9.22
C GLY A 44 1.38 17.69 10.33
N LYS A 45 1.72 18.84 10.91
CA LYS A 45 0.93 19.51 11.96
C LYS A 45 -0.12 20.47 11.41
N LEU A 46 0.01 20.87 10.14
CA LEU A 46 -0.89 21.83 9.51
C LEU A 46 -2.19 21.16 9.05
N ARG A 47 -3.30 21.90 9.15
CA ARG A 47 -4.58 21.48 8.59
C ARG A 47 -4.70 21.97 7.15
N ILE A 48 -4.43 21.07 6.22
CA ILE A 48 -4.52 21.33 4.78
C ILE A 48 -5.86 20.82 4.28
N GLU A 49 -6.68 21.73 3.75
CA GLU A 49 -7.99 21.39 3.17
C GLU A 49 -7.91 21.22 1.65
N ASP A 50 -6.95 21.88 0.99
CA ASP A 50 -6.69 21.75 -0.43
C ASP A 50 -6.18 20.33 -0.79
N PRO A 51 -6.95 19.53 -1.58
CA PRO A 51 -6.57 18.17 -1.91
C PRO A 51 -5.26 18.09 -2.70
N GLU A 52 -4.99 19.04 -3.59
CA GLU A 52 -3.77 19.04 -4.41
C GLU A 52 -2.55 19.31 -3.53
N LEU A 53 -2.71 20.23 -2.59
CA LEU A 53 -1.66 20.57 -1.64
C LEU A 53 -1.38 19.42 -0.68
N ASN A 54 -2.40 18.70 -0.24
CA ASN A 54 -2.22 17.52 0.60
C ASN A 54 -1.49 16.39 -0.15
N ILE A 55 -1.80 16.17 -1.44
CA ILE A 55 -1.06 15.22 -2.28
C ILE A 55 0.40 15.66 -2.41
N ARG A 56 0.66 16.92 -2.77
CA ARG A 56 2.02 17.46 -2.88
C ARG A 56 2.80 17.32 -1.57
N ARG A 57 2.15 17.56 -0.42
CA ARG A 57 2.77 17.34 0.89
C ARG A 57 3.22 15.90 1.07
N VAL A 58 2.34 14.94 0.84
CA VAL A 58 2.69 13.52 1.01
C VAL A 58 3.86 13.17 0.09
N GLU A 59 3.81 13.57 -1.18
CA GLU A 59 4.90 13.27 -2.13
C GLU A 59 6.23 13.94 -1.78
N SER A 60 6.24 15.23 -1.43
CA SER A 60 7.47 15.95 -1.10
C SER A 60 8.08 15.45 0.21
N VAL A 61 7.26 15.10 1.21
CA VAL A 61 7.74 14.52 2.48
C VAL A 61 8.35 13.13 2.24
N GLU A 62 7.70 12.28 1.46
CA GLU A 62 8.25 10.96 1.12
C GLU A 62 9.53 11.07 0.27
N ARG A 63 9.60 12.03 -0.67
CA ARG A 63 10.84 12.33 -1.40
C ARG A 63 11.97 12.76 -0.46
N ALA A 64 11.70 13.66 0.49
CA ALA A 64 12.69 14.09 1.48
C ALA A 64 13.19 12.93 2.34
N ARG A 65 12.29 12.04 2.77
CA ARG A 65 12.63 10.85 3.57
C ARG A 65 13.49 9.87 2.80
N THR A 66 13.07 9.55 1.58
CA THR A 66 13.81 8.62 0.71
C THR A 66 15.19 9.17 0.37
N ALA A 67 15.29 10.44 -0.02
CA ALA A 67 16.57 11.07 -0.34
C ALA A 67 17.51 11.17 0.88
N GLY A 68 16.96 11.47 2.06
CA GLY A 68 17.72 11.47 3.30
C GLY A 68 18.31 10.10 3.65
N LEU A 69 17.53 9.02 3.50
CA LEU A 69 18.03 7.66 3.72
C LEU A 69 19.12 7.26 2.73
N VAL A 70 18.98 7.62 1.45
CA VAL A 70 20.02 7.38 0.44
C VAL A 70 21.31 8.13 0.80
N ALA A 71 21.21 9.38 1.23
CA ALA A 71 22.37 10.16 1.64
C ALA A 71 23.06 9.58 2.88
N GLN A 72 22.30 9.11 3.86
CA GLN A 72 22.85 8.41 5.03
C GLN A 72 23.53 7.10 4.63
N ALA A 73 22.92 6.32 3.72
CA ALA A 73 23.49 5.07 3.23
C ALA A 73 24.82 5.32 2.50
N GLN A 74 24.90 6.37 1.68
CA GLN A 74 26.12 6.76 0.99
C GLN A 74 27.20 7.21 1.99
N MET A 75 26.84 8.03 2.98
CA MET A 75 27.77 8.48 4.02
C MET A 75 28.31 7.30 4.83
N ALA A 76 27.46 6.34 5.21
CA ALA A 76 27.89 5.12 5.90
C ALA A 76 28.87 4.30 5.05
N LEU A 77 28.63 4.23 3.74
CA LEU A 77 29.55 3.58 2.80
C LEU A 77 30.90 4.31 2.73
N ASP A 78 30.87 5.63 2.70
CA ASP A 78 32.07 6.48 2.67
C ASP A 78 32.88 6.38 3.97
N THR A 79 32.22 6.20 5.12
CA THR A 79 32.88 5.96 6.42
C THR A 79 33.32 4.51 6.62
N GLY A 80 33.03 3.62 5.66
CA GLY A 80 33.40 2.20 5.71
C GLY A 80 32.45 1.32 6.53
N ASP A 81 31.34 1.87 7.03
CA ASP A 81 30.30 1.12 7.75
C ASP A 81 29.36 0.43 6.75
N ARG A 82 29.86 -0.67 6.18
CA ARG A 82 29.16 -1.43 5.14
C ARG A 82 27.85 -2.05 5.62
N GLU A 83 27.79 -2.51 6.87
CA GLU A 83 26.57 -3.12 7.41
C GLU A 83 25.46 -2.08 7.54
N HIS A 84 25.78 -0.90 8.06
CA HIS A 84 24.82 0.19 8.15
C HIS A 84 24.38 0.70 6.78
N ALA A 85 25.31 0.81 5.82
CA ALA A 85 24.99 1.17 4.43
C ALA A 85 24.05 0.14 3.75
N LEU A 86 24.29 -1.16 3.97
CA LEU A 86 23.41 -2.22 3.48
C LEU A 86 22.01 -2.12 4.06
N ASP A 87 21.89 -1.90 5.38
CA ASP A 87 20.59 -1.81 6.04
C ASP A 87 19.76 -0.62 5.52
N LEU A 88 20.38 0.56 5.43
CA LEU A 88 19.73 1.77 4.93
C LEU A 88 19.34 1.63 3.44
N ALA A 89 20.21 1.05 2.60
CA ALA A 89 19.89 0.82 1.19
C ALA A 89 18.71 -0.16 1.03
N LYS A 90 18.67 -1.25 1.81
CA LYS A 90 17.53 -2.17 1.85
C LYS A 90 16.26 -1.49 2.35
N GLN A 91 16.37 -0.55 3.28
CA GLN A 91 15.22 0.22 3.76
C GLN A 91 14.65 1.13 2.66
N VAL A 92 15.51 1.76 1.85
CA VAL A 92 15.08 2.54 0.67
C VAL A 92 14.38 1.64 -0.34
N LEU A 93 14.96 0.48 -0.68
CA LEU A 93 14.39 -0.45 -1.67
C LEU A 93 13.10 -1.16 -1.20
N ALA A 94 12.83 -1.17 0.12
CA ALA A 94 11.55 -1.60 0.66
C ALA A 94 10.42 -0.57 0.38
N ARG A 95 10.77 0.71 0.27
CA ARG A 95 9.86 1.81 -0.06
C ARG A 95 9.74 2.03 -1.56
N ASP A 96 10.89 2.24 -2.20
CA ASP A 96 11.03 2.44 -3.64
C ASP A 96 12.01 1.42 -4.21
N PHE A 97 11.46 0.30 -4.68
CA PHE A 97 12.24 -0.81 -5.24
C PHE A 97 13.06 -0.42 -6.48
N GLN A 98 12.69 0.66 -7.18
CA GLN A 98 13.37 1.09 -8.41
C GLN A 98 14.43 2.16 -8.16
N ASN A 99 14.70 2.51 -6.89
CA ASN A 99 15.70 3.52 -6.56
C ASN A 99 17.11 3.08 -6.98
N GLU A 100 17.64 3.69 -8.04
CA GLU A 100 18.93 3.33 -8.63
C GLU A 100 20.10 3.61 -7.67
N ALA A 101 20.06 4.73 -6.95
CA ALA A 101 21.09 5.10 -5.99
C ALA A 101 21.20 4.05 -4.86
N ALA A 102 20.06 3.63 -4.30
CA ALA A 102 20.05 2.58 -3.28
C ALA A 102 20.54 1.23 -3.81
N ARG A 103 20.21 0.86 -5.06
CA ARG A 103 20.77 -0.36 -5.68
C ARG A 103 22.28 -0.29 -5.82
N ALA A 104 22.82 0.85 -6.29
CA ALA A 104 24.26 1.05 -6.44
C ALA A 104 24.99 1.01 -5.09
N ILE A 105 24.41 1.60 -4.04
CA ILE A 105 24.97 1.54 -2.68
C ILE A 105 24.96 0.11 -2.15
N LEU A 106 23.87 -0.62 -2.33
CA LEU A 106 23.75 -2.02 -1.92
C LEU A 106 24.82 -2.90 -2.60
N GLU A 107 25.02 -2.71 -3.90
CA GLU A 107 26.05 -3.43 -4.67
C GLU A 107 27.45 -3.15 -4.13
N LYS A 108 27.80 -1.88 -3.93
CA LYS A 108 29.11 -1.47 -3.39
C LYS A 108 29.33 -1.97 -1.96
N ALA A 109 28.30 -1.94 -1.12
CA ALA A 109 28.41 -2.34 0.29
C ALA A 109 28.56 -3.86 0.46
N ARG A 110 28.02 -4.67 -0.46
CA ARG A 110 28.14 -6.14 -0.47
C ARG A 110 29.55 -6.62 -0.84
N GLY A 111 30.33 -5.81 -1.56
CA GLY A 111 31.69 -6.10 -1.99
C GLY A 111 31.79 -7.11 -3.15
N GLU A 112 32.94 -7.14 -3.84
CA GLU A 112 33.19 -7.99 -5.03
C GLU A 112 33.22 -9.50 -4.71
N THR A 113 33.35 -9.90 -3.44
CA THR A 113 33.61 -11.29 -3.02
C THR A 113 32.34 -12.10 -2.74
N ALA A 114 31.17 -11.47 -2.63
CA ALA A 114 29.93 -12.19 -2.37
C ALA A 114 29.40 -12.78 -3.68
N GLU A 115 29.68 -14.07 -3.94
CA GLU A 115 29.04 -14.85 -5.02
C GLU A 115 27.58 -14.41 -5.14
N ALA A 116 27.25 -13.70 -6.21
CA ALA A 116 25.87 -13.35 -6.47
C ALA A 116 25.10 -14.67 -6.57
N PRO A 117 24.01 -14.88 -5.82
CA PRO A 117 23.14 -16.00 -6.12
C PRO A 117 22.77 -15.84 -7.60
N VAL A 118 23.10 -16.83 -8.43
CA VAL A 118 22.76 -16.80 -9.85
C VAL A 118 21.25 -16.91 -9.93
N VAL A 119 20.58 -15.78 -9.83
CA VAL A 119 19.15 -15.65 -10.09
C VAL A 119 19.05 -15.66 -11.59
N GLU A 120 18.89 -16.85 -12.17
CA GLU A 120 18.58 -16.97 -13.60
C GLU A 120 17.18 -16.37 -13.83
N GLU A 121 17.12 -15.06 -14.05
CA GLU A 121 16.05 -14.48 -14.86
C GLU A 121 16.08 -15.19 -16.21
N SER A 122 14.90 -15.59 -16.67
CA SER A 122 14.70 -16.47 -17.81
C SER A 122 15.18 -15.84 -19.12
N HIS A 123 16.49 -15.85 -19.37
CA HIS A 123 17.07 -15.70 -20.69
C HIS A 123 17.22 -17.10 -21.28
N ALA A 124 16.23 -17.46 -22.10
CA ALA A 124 16.38 -18.56 -23.03
C ALA A 124 17.40 -18.14 -24.10
N ALA A 125 18.66 -18.59 -23.99
CA ALA A 125 19.48 -19.13 -25.08
C ALA A 125 20.97 -19.16 -24.73
N SER A 126 21.63 -20.19 -25.27
CA SER A 126 23.06 -20.30 -25.55
C SER A 126 23.99 -20.93 -24.50
N GLY A 127 24.23 -22.22 -24.73
CA GLY A 127 25.43 -23.03 -24.52
C GLY A 127 26.61 -22.48 -23.72
N GLY A 128 26.87 -23.13 -22.59
CA GLY A 128 28.17 -23.19 -21.93
C GLY A 128 28.24 -24.37 -20.97
N ARG A 129 29.04 -25.39 -21.30
CA ARG A 129 29.27 -26.57 -20.44
C ARG A 129 30.21 -26.20 -19.29
N LYS A 130 29.66 -25.79 -18.15
CA LYS A 130 30.33 -25.91 -16.85
C LYS A 130 29.26 -26.26 -15.80
N GLY A 131 29.26 -27.52 -15.38
CA GLY A 131 28.44 -28.09 -14.29
C GLY A 131 27.03 -27.50 -14.11
N ARG A 132 26.04 -27.98 -14.87
CA ARG A 132 24.61 -27.68 -14.62
C ARG A 132 24.17 -28.26 -13.28
N ARG A 133 24.54 -27.63 -12.16
CA ARG A 133 23.82 -27.79 -10.89
C ARG A 133 22.41 -27.28 -11.18
N ARG A 134 21.47 -28.19 -11.40
CA ARG A 134 20.07 -27.86 -11.74
C ARG A 134 19.58 -26.86 -10.70
N ALA A 135 19.23 -25.63 -11.08
CA ALA A 135 18.70 -24.65 -10.15
C ALA A 135 17.45 -25.23 -9.43
N GLY A 136 17.28 -24.90 -8.16
CA GLY A 136 16.02 -25.13 -7.46
C GLY A 136 15.05 -24.00 -7.77
N THR A 137 13.76 -24.24 -7.64
CA THR A 137 12.73 -23.19 -7.77
C THR A 137 12.17 -22.88 -6.39
N LEU A 138 12.13 -21.61 -6.03
CA LEU A 138 11.54 -21.12 -4.79
C LEU A 138 10.34 -20.24 -5.12
N SER A 139 9.22 -20.50 -4.46
CA SER A 139 8.07 -19.60 -4.44
C SER A 139 7.98 -18.92 -3.08
N VAL A 140 7.95 -17.59 -3.08
CA VAL A 140 7.89 -16.76 -1.87
C VAL A 140 6.60 -15.96 -1.87
N ARG A 141 5.80 -16.14 -0.82
CA ARG A 141 4.62 -15.31 -0.55
C ARG A 141 4.85 -14.57 0.77
N ALA A 142 4.46 -13.31 0.83
CA ALA A 142 4.43 -12.56 2.08
C ALA A 142 3.07 -11.88 2.27
N THR A 143 2.66 -11.76 3.53
CA THR A 143 1.49 -10.97 3.94
C THR A 143 1.96 -9.96 4.99
N PRO A 144 1.96 -8.65 4.69
CA PRO A 144 1.60 -7.99 3.43
C PRO A 144 2.66 -8.17 2.32
N ARG A 145 2.45 -7.51 1.16
CA ARG A 145 3.47 -7.42 0.11
C ARG A 145 4.76 -6.82 0.67
N ALA A 146 5.88 -7.46 0.36
CA ALA A 146 7.20 -7.14 0.90
C ALA A 146 8.25 -7.25 -0.19
N THR A 147 9.29 -6.42 -0.13
CA THR A 147 10.52 -6.59 -0.91
C THR A 147 11.31 -7.76 -0.31
N VAL A 148 11.70 -8.71 -1.16
CA VAL A 148 12.45 -9.90 -0.79
C VAL A 148 13.90 -9.75 -1.21
N TYR A 149 14.79 -10.10 -0.29
CA TYR A 149 16.22 -10.19 -0.51
C TYR A 149 16.65 -11.65 -0.34
N VAL A 150 17.58 -12.10 -1.19
CA VAL A 150 18.23 -13.41 -1.09
C VAL A 150 19.72 -13.19 -1.02
N ASP A 151 20.35 -13.60 0.08
CA ASP A 151 21.78 -13.38 0.34
C ASP A 151 22.18 -11.91 0.11
N ASP A 152 21.35 -11.01 0.63
CA ASP A 152 21.43 -9.55 0.54
C ASP A 152 21.14 -8.96 -0.85
N LEU A 153 20.84 -9.78 -1.86
CA LEU A 153 20.46 -9.33 -3.20
C LEU A 153 18.94 -9.10 -3.30
N PRO A 154 18.46 -7.91 -3.73
CA PRO A 154 17.05 -7.68 -3.98
C PRO A 154 16.56 -8.52 -5.17
N VAL A 155 15.61 -9.43 -4.94
CA VAL A 155 15.07 -10.33 -5.98
C VAL A 155 13.70 -9.89 -6.51
N GLY A 156 13.00 -9.01 -5.80
CA GLY A 156 11.69 -8.49 -6.20
C GLY A 156 10.70 -8.39 -5.06
N GLN A 157 9.45 -8.05 -5.39
CA GLN A 157 8.34 -7.93 -4.43
C GLN A 157 7.44 -9.16 -4.45
N THR A 158 6.94 -9.57 -3.29
CA THR A 158 5.99 -10.69 -3.20
C THR A 158 4.64 -10.36 -3.84
N PRO A 159 3.94 -11.36 -4.42
CA PRO A 159 4.29 -12.77 -4.50
C PRO A 159 5.28 -13.11 -5.63
N LEU A 160 6.33 -13.88 -5.30
CA LEU A 160 7.30 -14.41 -6.25
C LEU A 160 6.99 -15.89 -6.52
N ALA A 161 6.50 -16.21 -7.72
CA ALA A 161 6.03 -17.56 -8.05
C ALA A 161 7.15 -18.52 -8.49
N SER A 162 8.26 -18.02 -9.03
CA SER A 162 9.31 -18.86 -9.64
C SER A 162 10.68 -18.21 -9.59
N LEU A 163 11.26 -18.11 -8.38
CA LEU A 163 12.63 -17.67 -8.20
C LEU A 163 13.58 -18.86 -8.40
N ARG A 164 14.52 -18.75 -9.35
CA ARG A 164 15.54 -19.78 -9.59
C ARG A 164 16.75 -19.47 -8.74
N LEU A 165 17.15 -20.41 -7.89
CA LEU A 165 18.32 -20.28 -7.02
C LEU A 165 19.25 -21.47 -7.21
N THR A 166 20.55 -21.23 -7.05
CA THR A 166 21.54 -22.31 -7.02
C THR A 166 21.22 -23.28 -5.87
N PRO A 167 21.58 -24.57 -5.97
CA PRO A 167 21.39 -25.49 -4.86
C PRO A 167 22.33 -25.12 -3.71
N GLY A 168 21.78 -24.75 -2.56
CA GLY A 168 22.54 -24.25 -1.43
C GLY A 168 21.66 -23.87 -0.25
N THR A 169 22.28 -23.33 0.80
CA THR A 169 21.56 -22.67 1.89
C THR A 169 21.54 -21.18 1.58
N HIS A 170 20.35 -20.59 1.51
CA HIS A 170 20.17 -19.17 1.22
C HIS A 170 19.48 -18.47 2.39
N ARG A 171 19.91 -17.26 2.71
CA ARG A 171 19.23 -16.38 3.66
C ARG A 171 18.20 -15.55 2.90
N ILE A 172 16.93 -15.69 3.27
CA ILE A 172 15.84 -14.93 2.69
C ILE A 172 15.38 -13.90 3.70
N GLU A 173 15.32 -12.66 3.29
CA GLU A 173 14.90 -11.55 4.11
C GLU A 173 13.71 -10.85 3.44
N ALA A 174 12.66 -10.58 4.20
CA ALA A 174 11.49 -9.85 3.72
C ALA A 174 11.34 -8.55 4.52
N ARG A 175 11.26 -7.43 3.79
CA ARG A 175 11.05 -6.09 4.34
C ARG A 175 9.83 -5.43 3.71
N ALA A 176 9.00 -4.80 4.55
CA ALA A 176 7.90 -3.95 4.11
C ALA A 176 7.84 -2.70 4.97
N GLU A 177 7.36 -1.60 4.39
CA GLU A 177 7.23 -0.34 5.14
C GLU A 177 6.23 -0.48 6.30
N GLY A 178 6.66 -0.12 7.51
CA GLY A 178 5.84 -0.21 8.71
C GLY A 178 5.77 -1.62 9.32
N TYR A 179 6.59 -2.56 8.86
CA TYR A 179 6.63 -3.93 9.36
C TYR A 179 8.03 -4.31 9.85
N GLU A 180 8.09 -5.22 10.82
CA GLU A 180 9.32 -5.84 11.30
C GLU A 180 9.97 -6.66 10.16
N THR A 181 11.29 -6.56 10.02
CA THR A 181 12.07 -7.37 9.08
C THR A 181 12.01 -8.84 9.49
N LEU A 182 11.68 -9.72 8.54
CA LEU A 182 11.64 -11.16 8.78
C LEU A 182 12.73 -11.88 7.98
N GLU A 183 13.65 -12.52 8.70
CA GLU A 183 14.70 -13.35 8.12
C GLU A 183 14.38 -14.85 8.24
N ARG A 184 14.69 -15.61 7.19
CA ARG A 184 14.50 -17.05 7.15
C ARG A 184 15.54 -17.74 6.29
N THR A 185 16.27 -18.68 6.90
CA THR A 185 17.24 -19.52 6.18
C THR A 185 16.54 -20.69 5.51
N VAL A 186 16.77 -20.88 4.21
CA VAL A 186 16.13 -21.91 3.40
C VAL A 186 17.15 -22.70 2.62
N LYS A 187 17.14 -24.03 2.79
CA LYS A 187 17.92 -24.97 1.98
C LYS A 187 17.20 -25.26 0.66
N VAL A 188 17.80 -24.86 -0.45
CA VAL A 188 17.35 -25.11 -1.83
C VAL A 188 18.05 -26.35 -2.36
N ARG A 189 17.28 -27.29 -2.91
CA ARG A 189 17.81 -28.51 -3.54
C ARG A 189 17.65 -28.43 -5.04
N ALA A 190 18.62 -29.01 -5.75
CA ALA A 190 18.66 -29.00 -7.21
C ALA A 190 17.39 -29.58 -7.83
N GLY A 191 16.77 -28.84 -8.76
CA GLY A 191 15.56 -29.27 -9.49
C GLY A 191 14.30 -29.43 -8.63
N LYS A 192 14.32 -29.11 -7.33
CA LYS A 192 13.13 -29.18 -6.47
C LYS A 192 12.45 -27.82 -6.39
N LYS A 193 11.12 -27.84 -6.36
CA LYS A 193 10.30 -26.68 -6.04
C LYS A 193 10.07 -26.60 -4.53
N ARG A 194 10.25 -25.44 -3.93
CA ARG A 194 9.95 -25.17 -2.52
C ARG A 194 9.07 -23.93 -2.44
N SER A 195 8.08 -23.94 -1.56
CA SER A 195 7.24 -22.77 -1.28
C SER A 195 7.46 -22.33 0.15
N ILE A 196 7.57 -21.02 0.38
CA ILE A 196 7.58 -20.41 1.70
C ILE A 196 6.52 -19.32 1.78
N SER A 197 5.87 -19.22 2.95
CA SER A 197 4.96 -18.13 3.30
C SER A 197 5.53 -17.39 4.50
N LEU A 198 5.62 -16.08 4.38
CA LEU A 198 6.13 -15.15 5.37
C LEU A 198 4.96 -14.26 5.82
N THR A 199 4.79 -14.09 7.13
CA THR A 199 3.80 -13.18 7.68
C THR A 199 4.57 -12.15 8.48
N LEU A 200 4.59 -10.90 8.01
CA LEU A 200 5.31 -9.84 8.70
C LEU A 200 4.41 -9.25 9.78
N LYS A 201 5.02 -8.92 10.91
CA LYS A 201 4.36 -8.24 12.02
C LYS A 201 4.50 -6.74 11.83
N ALA A 202 3.45 -5.97 12.08
CA ALA A 202 3.55 -4.52 12.04
C ALA A 202 4.56 -4.06 13.10
N ALA A 203 5.54 -3.25 12.70
CA ALA A 203 6.44 -2.62 13.63
C ALA A 203 5.61 -1.61 14.42
N ALA A 204 5.59 -1.73 15.75
CA ALA A 204 4.96 -0.72 16.58
C ALA A 204 5.59 0.65 16.23
N PRO A 205 4.83 1.75 16.16
CA PRO A 205 5.42 3.06 16.01
C PRO A 205 6.32 3.28 17.22
N GLU A 206 7.64 3.20 17.01
CA GLU A 206 8.57 3.57 18.07
C GLU A 206 8.26 5.01 18.47
N PRO A 207 8.01 5.29 19.76
CA PRO A 207 7.90 6.65 20.23
C PRO A 207 9.18 7.39 19.81
N PRO A 208 9.09 8.67 19.37
CA PRO A 208 10.27 9.40 18.97
C PRO A 208 11.25 9.38 20.14
N ALA A 209 12.40 8.74 19.93
CA ALA A 209 13.49 8.77 20.89
C ALA A 209 13.75 10.24 21.22
N SER A 210 13.51 10.55 22.49
CA SER A 210 13.69 11.85 23.11
C SER A 210 15.01 12.47 22.65
N SER A 211 14.93 13.72 22.22
CA SER A 211 16.06 14.63 22.15
C SER A 211 16.89 14.52 23.43
N ALA A 212 18.10 13.98 23.34
CA ALA A 212 19.28 14.35 24.12
C ALA A 212 20.42 13.38 23.80
N VAL A 213 21.32 13.76 22.90
CA VAL A 213 22.77 13.64 23.12
C VAL A 213 23.47 14.63 22.20
N VAL A 214 23.64 15.85 22.70
CA VAL A 214 24.75 16.72 22.32
C VAL A 214 25.69 16.72 23.52
N ALA A 215 26.86 16.10 23.38
CA ALA A 215 28.09 16.43 24.11
C ALA A 215 29.23 15.59 23.55
N GLU A 216 29.87 16.19 22.55
CA GLU A 216 31.32 16.38 22.38
C GLU A 216 32.34 15.43 23.04
N ALA A 217 33.40 15.20 22.28
CA ALA A 217 34.46 14.23 22.46
C ALA A 217 35.45 14.52 23.64
N HIS A 218 35.76 13.44 24.36
CA HIS A 218 37.05 12.93 24.88
C HIS A 218 38.27 13.88 25.04
N PRO A 219 39.10 13.71 26.10
CA PRO A 219 40.13 12.66 26.10
C PRO A 219 40.35 11.91 27.43
N PRO A 220 41.10 10.77 27.42
CA PRO A 220 41.24 9.87 28.56
C PRO A 220 42.44 10.22 29.45
N SER A 221 42.28 10.08 30.76
CA SER A 221 43.36 9.93 31.74
C SER A 221 42.91 9.01 32.88
N ALA A 222 43.64 7.92 33.10
CA ALA A 222 43.63 7.07 34.29
C ALA A 222 44.90 7.39 35.12
N PRO A 223 45.19 6.73 36.27
CA PRO A 223 44.36 6.24 37.38
C PRO A 223 44.91 6.74 38.77
N ALA A 224 44.21 6.46 39.88
CA ALA A 224 44.76 5.96 41.17
C ALA A 224 43.85 6.25 42.38
N SER A 225 43.79 5.27 43.31
CA SER A 225 43.69 5.35 44.79
C SER A 225 42.65 6.30 45.43
N THR A 226 41.88 5.98 46.47
CA THR A 226 42.07 5.11 47.65
C THR A 226 40.76 5.21 48.46
N GLY A 227 40.38 4.17 49.22
CA GLY A 227 39.45 4.35 50.37
C GLY A 227 40.09 5.19 51.50
N PRO A 228 39.48 5.35 52.70
CA PRO A 228 38.41 4.56 53.32
C PRO A 228 37.27 5.41 53.95
N GLY A 229 36.28 4.76 54.59
CA GLY A 229 35.28 5.38 55.49
C GLY A 229 35.89 5.97 56.78
N PRO A 230 35.12 6.48 57.78
CA PRO A 230 33.95 5.82 58.39
C PRO A 230 32.81 6.73 58.96
N SER A 231 31.79 6.06 59.54
CA SER A 231 30.96 6.39 60.73
C SER A 231 30.18 7.71 60.84
N ALA A 232 28.83 7.65 60.90
CA ALA A 232 27.97 7.69 62.12
C ALA A 232 27.42 9.12 62.34
N ALA A 233 26.23 9.44 62.86
CA ALA A 233 25.03 8.81 63.41
C ALA A 233 23.86 9.81 63.11
N THR A 234 22.57 9.50 63.15
CA THR A 234 21.73 9.38 64.36
C THR A 234 20.26 9.18 63.92
N GLU A 235 19.68 8.03 64.30
CA GLU A 235 18.35 7.75 64.94
C GLU A 235 17.16 8.75 64.93
N PRO A 236 15.94 8.34 65.38
CA PRO A 236 15.26 7.03 65.30
C PRO A 236 13.72 7.16 65.03
N GLY A 237 12.98 6.04 64.96
CA GLY A 237 11.54 6.08 65.30
C GLY A 237 10.63 5.00 64.70
N ALA A 238 10.54 3.87 65.42
CA ALA A 238 9.33 3.05 65.64
C ALA A 238 8.48 2.52 64.45
N GLY A 239 8.62 1.20 64.20
CA GLY A 239 7.71 0.19 64.77
C GLY A 239 6.29 0.02 64.16
N PRO A 240 5.71 -1.20 64.27
CA PRO A 240 4.97 -1.83 63.17
C PRO A 240 3.55 -2.29 63.58
N GLU A 241 3.02 -3.30 62.85
CA GLU A 241 1.77 -4.06 63.00
C GLU A 241 0.56 -3.53 62.20
N ALA A 242 -0.29 -4.29 61.49
CA ALA A 242 -0.51 -5.70 61.16
C ALA A 242 -2.03 -6.00 61.35
N VAL A 243 -2.64 -6.52 60.26
CA VAL A 243 -3.80 -7.46 60.21
C VAL A 243 -5.19 -7.00 60.72
N PRO A 244 -6.32 -7.73 60.49
CA PRO A 244 -6.56 -8.94 59.68
C PRO A 244 -7.84 -8.90 58.77
N ALA A 245 -8.15 -10.08 58.24
CA ALA A 245 -9.04 -10.44 57.14
C ALA A 245 -10.46 -10.94 57.51
N SER A 246 -11.21 -11.25 56.44
CA SER A 246 -12.33 -12.23 56.27
C SER A 246 -13.75 -11.69 56.60
N LYS A 247 -14.88 -12.09 55.99
CA LYS A 247 -15.29 -13.28 55.21
C LYS A 247 -16.73 -13.07 54.64
N THR A 248 -17.11 -13.91 53.64
CA THR A 248 -18.49 -14.36 53.25
C THR A 248 -19.41 -13.31 52.57
N GLU A 249 -20.29 -13.56 51.57
CA GLU A 249 -21.11 -14.73 51.18
C GLU A 249 -21.75 -14.47 49.78
N ALA A 250 -22.15 -15.52 49.05
CA ALA A 250 -23.05 -15.53 47.87
C ALA A 250 -24.35 -16.30 48.29
N PRO A 251 -25.51 -16.36 47.57
CA PRO A 251 -25.72 -16.31 46.10
C PRO A 251 -27.08 -15.74 45.60
N SER A 252 -27.33 -15.83 44.27
CA SER A 252 -28.60 -16.27 43.63
C SER A 252 -29.22 -15.36 42.54
N SER A 253 -29.54 -16.02 41.42
CA SER A 253 -30.25 -15.58 40.20
C SER A 253 -31.70 -15.11 40.44
N PRO A 254 -32.38 -14.53 39.42
CA PRO A 254 -33.12 -15.38 38.47
C PRO A 254 -33.01 -14.95 36.99
N GLY A 255 -33.32 -15.90 36.09
CA GLY A 255 -33.54 -15.69 34.65
C GLY A 255 -35.00 -15.34 34.31
N PRO A 256 -35.51 -15.73 33.13
CA PRO A 256 -35.72 -14.84 31.99
C PRO A 256 -37.20 -14.53 31.70
N VAL A 257 -37.50 -13.43 31.00
CA VAL A 257 -38.84 -13.14 30.46
C VAL A 257 -38.79 -12.78 28.98
N ALA A 258 -39.36 -13.70 28.21
CA ALA A 258 -40.22 -13.60 27.04
C ALA A 258 -40.01 -12.51 25.96
N ALA A 259 -39.83 -13.05 24.75
CA ALA A 259 -40.16 -12.55 23.43
C ALA A 259 -41.28 -11.49 23.33
N ALA A 260 -41.02 -10.46 22.52
CA ALA A 260 -42.05 -9.76 21.76
C ALA A 260 -41.46 -9.27 20.42
N GLN A 261 -42.13 -9.68 19.34
CA GLN A 261 -41.82 -9.35 17.94
C GLN A 261 -42.09 -7.87 17.63
N PRO A 262 -41.39 -7.26 16.64
CA PRO A 262 -41.72 -5.93 16.14
C PRO A 262 -43.04 -5.95 15.34
N PRO A 263 -43.89 -4.90 15.43
CA PRO A 263 -45.15 -4.82 14.70
C PRO A 263 -44.95 -4.61 13.18
N PRO A 264 -45.92 -5.04 12.36
CA PRO A 264 -45.81 -5.07 10.90
C PRO A 264 -45.95 -3.68 10.26
N ALA A 265 -45.22 -3.50 9.16
CA ALA A 265 -45.34 -2.34 8.27
C ALA A 265 -46.71 -2.32 7.58
N PRO A 266 -47.36 -1.15 7.43
CA PRO A 266 -48.57 -1.03 6.63
C PRO A 266 -48.27 -1.17 5.13
N ALA A 267 -49.14 -1.93 4.47
CA ALA A 267 -49.09 -2.31 3.07
C ALA A 267 -49.18 -1.11 2.12
N GLN A 268 -48.41 -1.19 1.03
CA GLN A 268 -48.59 -0.37 -0.16
C GLN A 268 -49.89 -0.78 -0.88
N PRO A 269 -50.75 0.15 -1.33
CA PRO A 269 -51.76 -0.16 -2.32
C PRO A 269 -51.13 -0.27 -3.72
N ALA A 270 -51.46 -1.37 -4.42
CA ALA A 270 -51.15 -1.63 -5.82
C ALA A 270 -52.06 -0.78 -6.77
N PRO A 271 -51.76 -0.73 -8.09
CA PRO A 271 -52.02 0.41 -8.96
C PRO A 271 -53.45 0.44 -9.51
N LYS A 272 -53.96 1.65 -9.73
CA LYS A 272 -55.10 1.88 -10.63
C LYS A 272 -54.58 2.09 -12.05
N THR A 273 -55.02 1.20 -12.92
CA THR A 273 -55.00 1.27 -14.37
C THR A 273 -55.79 2.50 -14.83
N GLU A 274 -55.18 3.39 -15.61
CA GLU A 274 -55.90 4.35 -16.42
C GLU A 274 -55.22 4.52 -17.78
N ALA A 275 -56.06 4.73 -18.78
CA ALA A 275 -55.90 4.32 -20.16
C ALA A 275 -54.90 5.16 -20.98
N ALA A 276 -54.31 4.52 -21.99
CA ALA A 276 -53.69 5.19 -23.14
C ALA A 276 -54.77 5.89 -23.99
N PRO A 277 -54.44 7.05 -24.61
CA PRO A 277 -54.45 7.10 -26.09
C PRO A 277 -53.45 8.14 -26.66
N PRO A 278 -53.35 8.32 -27.99
CA PRO A 278 -52.97 7.35 -28.99
C PRO A 278 -51.64 7.75 -29.69
N GLU A 279 -51.12 6.78 -30.42
CA GLU A 279 -49.97 6.86 -31.31
C GLU A 279 -50.19 7.90 -32.44
N ALA A 280 -49.25 8.85 -32.56
CA ALA A 280 -49.12 9.72 -33.74
C ALA A 280 -47.72 9.51 -34.34
N ALA A 281 -47.69 9.05 -35.59
CA ALA A 281 -46.50 8.84 -36.42
C ALA A 281 -45.86 10.18 -36.87
N PRO A 282 -44.59 10.17 -37.34
CA PRO A 282 -43.57 11.14 -36.94
C PRO A 282 -43.34 12.31 -37.91
N ALA A 283 -42.84 13.43 -37.37
CA ALA A 283 -42.27 14.57 -38.12
C ALA A 283 -40.86 14.92 -37.57
N PRO A 284 -40.02 15.65 -38.32
CA PRO A 284 -38.64 15.27 -38.61
C PRO A 284 -37.61 15.51 -37.49
N LYS A 285 -36.55 14.71 -37.56
CA LYS A 285 -35.33 14.70 -36.73
C LYS A 285 -34.85 16.10 -36.34
N ALA A 286 -35.17 16.54 -35.13
CA ALA A 286 -34.29 17.41 -34.37
C ALA A 286 -33.18 16.53 -33.79
N THR A 287 -31.96 16.64 -34.33
CA THR A 287 -30.78 15.99 -33.74
C THR A 287 -30.66 16.46 -32.28
N PRO A 288 -30.79 15.58 -31.27
CA PRO A 288 -30.56 16.00 -29.91
C PRO A 288 -29.05 16.24 -29.78
N LYS A 289 -28.71 17.49 -29.44
CA LYS A 289 -27.38 17.93 -29.02
C LYS A 289 -26.82 16.88 -28.05
N LYS A 290 -25.76 16.18 -28.47
CA LYS A 290 -25.18 15.01 -27.78
C LYS A 290 -24.94 15.35 -26.30
N ALA A 291 -25.85 14.91 -25.42
CA ALA A 291 -25.63 15.00 -23.99
C ALA A 291 -24.37 14.20 -23.69
N GLY A 292 -23.38 14.85 -23.07
CA GLY A 292 -22.14 14.17 -22.67
C GLY A 292 -22.44 12.97 -21.77
N PRO A 293 -21.52 12.00 -21.69
CA PRO A 293 -21.72 10.83 -20.85
C PRO A 293 -21.98 11.24 -19.39
N GLY A 294 -23.03 10.67 -18.79
CA GLY A 294 -23.36 10.94 -17.40
C GLY A 294 -22.28 10.41 -16.45
N LYS A 295 -22.09 11.04 -15.29
CA LYS A 295 -21.14 10.56 -14.26
C LYS A 295 -21.57 9.17 -13.76
N PRO A 296 -20.72 8.13 -13.76
CA PRO A 296 -21.12 6.76 -13.40
C PRO A 296 -21.43 6.63 -11.91
N ARG A 297 -22.44 5.82 -11.55
CA ARG A 297 -22.70 5.38 -10.16
C ARG A 297 -21.98 4.06 -9.86
N LEU A 298 -20.68 4.05 -10.07
CA LEU A 298 -19.82 2.88 -9.88
C LEU A 298 -18.79 3.14 -8.77
N PRO A 299 -18.49 2.15 -7.91
CA PRO A 299 -17.40 2.27 -6.96
C PRO A 299 -16.06 2.38 -7.69
N GLU A 300 -15.08 2.99 -7.02
CA GLU A 300 -13.74 3.16 -7.57
C GLU A 300 -12.97 1.85 -7.64
N VAL A 301 -13.12 1.01 -6.61
CA VAL A 301 -12.55 -0.33 -6.53
C VAL A 301 -13.65 -1.32 -6.15
N TYR A 302 -13.61 -2.51 -6.75
CA TYR A 302 -14.38 -3.65 -6.33
C TYR A 302 -13.48 -4.88 -6.23
N THR A 303 -13.33 -5.42 -5.03
CA THR A 303 -12.55 -6.64 -4.79
C THR A 303 -13.42 -7.86 -5.06
N LEU A 304 -13.06 -8.62 -6.09
CA LEU A 304 -13.67 -9.90 -6.40
C LEU A 304 -13.06 -10.97 -5.49
N HIS A 305 -13.90 -11.69 -4.75
CA HIS A 305 -13.48 -12.73 -3.81
C HIS A 305 -13.61 -14.12 -4.40
N ASN A 306 -14.49 -14.29 -5.39
CA ASN A 306 -14.71 -15.56 -6.05
C ASN A 306 -15.17 -15.39 -7.52
N ARG A 307 -15.18 -16.48 -8.28
CA ARG A 307 -15.62 -16.50 -9.69
C ARG A 307 -17.09 -16.10 -9.90
N LYS A 308 -17.94 -16.22 -8.87
CA LYS A 308 -19.37 -15.85 -8.93
C LYS A 308 -19.56 -14.33 -8.86
N ASP A 309 -18.57 -13.57 -8.40
CA ASP A 309 -18.61 -12.11 -8.32
C ASP A 309 -18.45 -11.46 -9.71
N ILE A 310 -17.71 -12.11 -10.62
CA ILE A 310 -17.44 -11.61 -11.99
C ILE A 310 -18.74 -11.21 -12.72
N PRO A 311 -19.74 -12.10 -12.92
CA PRO A 311 -20.92 -11.75 -13.71
C PRO A 311 -21.73 -10.64 -13.03
N ARG A 312 -21.75 -10.58 -11.69
CA ARG A 312 -22.43 -9.53 -10.93
C ARG A 312 -21.78 -8.17 -11.16
N VAL A 313 -20.46 -8.07 -11.03
CA VAL A 313 -19.74 -6.80 -11.16
C VAL A 313 -19.74 -6.31 -12.60
N PHE A 314 -19.47 -7.20 -13.56
CA PHE A 314 -19.47 -6.84 -14.97
C PHE A 314 -20.87 -6.47 -15.48
N GLY A 315 -21.93 -7.09 -14.96
CA GLY A 315 -23.30 -6.69 -15.27
C GLY A 315 -23.62 -5.26 -14.79
N ILE A 316 -23.12 -4.85 -13.63
CA ILE A 316 -23.28 -3.47 -13.13
C ILE A 316 -22.52 -2.48 -14.02
N ILE A 317 -21.28 -2.81 -14.43
CA ILE A 317 -20.47 -1.98 -15.33
C ILE A 317 -21.15 -1.84 -16.69
N GLU A 318 -21.58 -2.96 -17.29
CA GLU A 318 -22.26 -2.97 -18.59
C GLU A 318 -23.54 -2.13 -18.57
N LYS A 319 -24.35 -2.29 -17.52
CA LYS A 319 -25.58 -1.50 -17.35
C LYS A 319 -25.29 0.00 -17.30
N GLU A 320 -24.23 0.42 -16.61
CA GLU A 320 -23.86 1.83 -16.54
C GLU A 320 -23.29 2.35 -17.86
N ILE A 321 -22.47 1.57 -18.57
CA ILE A 321 -21.99 1.89 -19.92
C ILE A 321 -23.17 2.07 -20.90
N VAL A 322 -24.22 1.27 -20.76
CA VAL A 322 -25.45 1.40 -21.58
C VAL A 322 -26.23 2.65 -21.21
N VAL A 323 -26.57 2.81 -19.94
CA VAL A 323 -27.48 3.86 -19.47
C VAL A 323 -26.86 5.25 -19.55
N ARG A 324 -25.59 5.40 -19.14
CA ARG A 324 -24.93 6.72 -19.07
C ARG A 324 -23.90 6.95 -20.16
N GLY A 325 -23.29 5.88 -20.65
CA GLY A 325 -22.36 5.94 -21.78
C GLY A 325 -23.04 5.95 -23.15
N HIS A 326 -24.37 5.74 -23.20
CA HIS A 326 -25.16 5.68 -24.43
C HIS A 326 -24.64 4.63 -25.44
N VAL A 327 -24.09 3.53 -24.94
CA VAL A 327 -23.57 2.43 -25.76
C VAL A 327 -24.62 1.31 -25.84
N PRO A 328 -24.90 0.74 -27.02
CA PRO A 328 -25.82 -0.40 -27.12
C PRO A 328 -25.35 -1.60 -26.27
N ALA A 329 -26.29 -2.31 -25.62
CA ALA A 329 -25.99 -3.41 -24.69
C ALA A 329 -25.08 -4.50 -25.30
N GLY A 330 -25.32 -4.89 -26.55
CA GLY A 330 -24.47 -5.85 -27.25
C GLY A 330 -23.02 -5.37 -27.43
N ARG A 331 -22.80 -4.06 -27.62
CA ARG A 331 -21.45 -3.49 -27.70
C ARG A 331 -20.80 -3.40 -26.33
N ALA A 332 -21.53 -3.03 -25.27
CA ALA A 332 -21.01 -2.98 -23.92
C ALA A 332 -20.49 -4.37 -23.48
N ARG A 333 -21.28 -5.43 -23.69
CA ARG A 333 -20.90 -6.81 -23.36
C ARG A 333 -19.67 -7.30 -24.13
N ASN A 334 -19.56 -6.95 -25.41
CA ASN A 334 -18.39 -7.32 -26.23
C ASN A 334 -17.10 -6.63 -25.77
N VAL A 335 -17.21 -5.50 -25.08
CA VAL A 335 -16.07 -4.77 -24.52
C VAL A 335 -15.59 -5.38 -23.21
N THR A 336 -16.52 -5.82 -22.37
CA THR A 336 -16.25 -6.37 -21.04
C THR A 336 -15.95 -7.87 -21.02
N ALA A 337 -16.53 -8.64 -21.94
CA ALA A 337 -16.42 -10.09 -21.98
C ALA A 337 -14.97 -10.64 -22.07
N PRO A 338 -14.06 -10.04 -22.86
CA PRO A 338 -12.67 -10.52 -22.93
C PRO A 338 -11.93 -10.41 -21.59
N LEU A 339 -12.09 -9.27 -20.90
CA LEU A 339 -11.53 -9.07 -19.57
C LEU A 339 -12.17 -10.00 -18.55
N ALA A 340 -13.49 -10.18 -18.57
CA ALA A 340 -14.19 -11.11 -17.68
C ALA A 340 -13.67 -12.55 -17.86
N LYS A 341 -13.50 -13.01 -19.12
CA LYS A 341 -12.93 -14.34 -19.44
C LYS A 341 -11.52 -14.52 -18.87
N ARG A 342 -10.71 -13.46 -18.92
CA ARG A 342 -9.36 -13.47 -18.35
C ARG A 342 -9.38 -13.57 -16.83
N LEU A 343 -10.22 -12.79 -16.17
CA LEU A 343 -10.40 -12.85 -14.72
C LEU A 343 -10.85 -14.24 -14.26
N TYR A 344 -11.74 -14.91 -15.01
CA TYR A 344 -12.10 -16.30 -14.74
C TYR A 344 -10.90 -17.26 -14.73
N ALA A 345 -9.94 -17.06 -15.64
CA ALA A 345 -8.72 -17.85 -15.72
C ALA A 345 -7.74 -17.51 -14.58
N ASP A 346 -7.69 -16.25 -14.18
CA ASP A 346 -6.79 -15.76 -13.12
C ASP A 346 -7.26 -16.16 -11.71
N PHE A 347 -8.55 -16.50 -11.53
CA PHE A 347 -9.07 -16.97 -10.24
C PHE A 347 -8.56 -18.36 -9.85
N SER A 348 -7.75 -18.39 -8.80
CA SER A 348 -7.38 -19.60 -8.03
C SER A 348 -8.02 -19.58 -6.62
N PRO A 349 -8.19 -20.73 -5.94
CA PRO A 349 -8.73 -20.76 -4.58
C PRO A 349 -7.94 -19.83 -3.64
N GLY A 350 -8.63 -18.91 -2.95
CA GLY A 350 -8.03 -17.93 -2.04
C GLY A 350 -7.41 -16.69 -2.68
N THR A 351 -7.61 -16.46 -3.98
CA THR A 351 -7.16 -15.24 -4.68
C THR A 351 -8.25 -14.18 -4.62
N THR A 352 -7.91 -12.96 -4.20
CA THR A 352 -8.75 -11.77 -4.39
C THR A 352 -8.20 -10.94 -5.55
N ILE A 353 -9.08 -10.42 -6.40
CA ILE A 353 -8.70 -9.60 -7.55
C ILE A 353 -9.45 -8.28 -7.52
N ASP A 354 -8.73 -7.17 -7.53
CA ASP A 354 -9.31 -5.84 -7.60
C ASP A 354 -9.66 -5.47 -9.04
N VAL A 355 -10.92 -5.07 -9.23
CA VAL A 355 -11.41 -4.50 -10.48
C VAL A 355 -11.73 -3.03 -10.23
N TYR A 356 -11.63 -2.21 -11.27
CA TYR A 356 -11.85 -0.76 -11.19
C TYR A 356 -13.04 -0.34 -12.08
N PRO A 357 -14.29 -0.61 -11.65
CA PRO A 357 -15.50 -0.36 -12.44
C PRO A 357 -15.60 1.05 -13.01
N ARG A 358 -15.26 2.06 -12.19
CA ARG A 358 -15.33 3.47 -12.57
C ARG A 358 -14.30 3.84 -13.65
N GLY A 359 -13.08 3.35 -13.55
CA GLY A 359 -12.04 3.55 -14.57
C GLY A 359 -12.41 2.86 -15.89
N MET A 360 -12.96 1.64 -15.81
CA MET A 360 -13.44 0.91 -16.98
C MET A 360 -14.56 1.64 -17.72
N TYR A 361 -15.53 2.19 -16.99
CA TYR A 361 -16.60 3.00 -17.57
C TYR A 361 -16.05 4.19 -18.35
N TRP A 362 -15.21 5.00 -17.72
CA TRP A 362 -14.70 6.22 -18.34
C TRP A 362 -13.88 5.91 -19.59
N MET A 363 -13.03 4.89 -19.52
CA MET A 363 -12.20 4.51 -20.65
C MET A 363 -13.01 3.93 -21.80
N ALA A 364 -14.03 3.11 -21.50
CA ALA A 364 -14.94 2.60 -22.51
C ALA A 364 -15.67 3.74 -23.23
N VAL A 365 -16.23 4.68 -22.46
CA VAL A 365 -16.97 5.84 -22.99
C VAL A 365 -16.07 6.76 -23.81
N ASP A 366 -14.86 7.06 -23.35
CA ASP A 366 -13.92 7.94 -24.05
C ASP A 366 -13.48 7.33 -25.39
N LEU A 367 -13.13 6.05 -25.39
CA LEU A 367 -12.72 5.36 -26.62
C LEU A 367 -13.89 5.20 -27.61
N PHE A 368 -15.11 4.97 -27.13
CA PHE A 368 -16.30 5.00 -28.00
C PHE A 368 -16.59 6.42 -28.52
N GLY A 369 -16.40 7.44 -27.69
CA GLY A 369 -16.47 8.85 -28.10
C GLY A 369 -15.43 9.21 -29.16
N ALA A 370 -14.29 8.52 -29.17
CA ALA A 370 -13.24 8.61 -30.17
C ALA A 370 -13.43 7.68 -31.38
N GLY A 371 -14.59 7.01 -31.52
CA GLY A 371 -14.94 6.18 -32.67
C GLY A 371 -14.26 4.80 -32.71
N LYS A 372 -13.66 4.32 -31.61
CA LYS A 372 -13.02 3.00 -31.57
C LYS A 372 -14.04 1.87 -31.64
N SER A 373 -13.65 0.77 -32.29
CA SER A 373 -14.46 -0.45 -32.36
C SER A 373 -14.49 -1.20 -31.01
N PRO A 374 -15.53 -2.01 -30.71
CA PRO A 374 -15.61 -2.76 -29.45
C PRO A 374 -14.37 -3.62 -29.17
N ARG A 375 -13.76 -4.22 -30.20
CA ARG A 375 -12.52 -5.01 -30.05
C ARG A 375 -11.33 -4.17 -29.58
N GLN A 376 -11.19 -2.96 -30.13
CA GLN A 376 -10.13 -2.03 -29.73
C GLN A 376 -10.33 -1.53 -28.30
N VAL A 377 -11.58 -1.24 -27.92
CA VAL A 377 -11.92 -0.83 -26.54
C VAL A 377 -11.64 -1.98 -25.56
N ALA A 378 -12.04 -3.21 -25.89
CA ALA A 378 -11.76 -4.39 -25.08
C ALA A 378 -10.26 -4.62 -24.87
N SER A 379 -9.49 -4.58 -25.97
CA SER A 379 -8.03 -4.73 -25.91
C SER A 379 -7.37 -3.64 -25.07
N ALA A 380 -7.85 -2.40 -25.17
CA ALA A 380 -7.35 -1.31 -24.36
C ALA A 380 -7.67 -1.53 -22.88
N LEU A 381 -8.88 -1.95 -22.53
CA LEU A 381 -9.30 -2.24 -21.16
C LEU A 381 -8.45 -3.35 -20.54
N GLU A 382 -8.16 -4.42 -21.28
CA GLU A 382 -7.27 -5.48 -20.81
C GLU A 382 -5.85 -4.98 -20.54
N SER A 383 -5.28 -4.22 -21.46
CA SER A 383 -3.94 -3.64 -21.30
C SER A 383 -3.89 -2.67 -20.12
N ALA A 384 -4.90 -1.81 -19.98
CA ALA A 384 -5.00 -0.85 -18.88
C ALA A 384 -5.19 -1.54 -17.52
N HIS A 385 -5.94 -2.64 -17.47
CA HIS A 385 -6.08 -3.46 -16.26
C HIS A 385 -4.73 -4.07 -15.87
N ARG A 386 -4.02 -4.68 -16.82
CA ARG A 386 -2.70 -5.28 -16.58
C ARG A 386 -1.66 -4.26 -16.10
N GLN A 387 -1.73 -3.04 -16.62
CA GLN A 387 -0.82 -1.95 -16.27
C GLN A 387 -1.28 -1.17 -15.01
N GLY A 388 -2.38 -1.56 -14.37
CA GLY A 388 -2.94 -0.84 -13.20
C GLY A 388 -3.51 0.56 -13.52
N ARG A 389 -3.58 0.95 -14.79
CA ARG A 389 -3.99 2.30 -15.22
C ARG A 389 -5.46 2.60 -14.96
N LEU A 390 -6.29 1.56 -14.80
CA LEU A 390 -7.70 1.73 -14.47
C LEU A 390 -7.93 2.29 -13.04
N ARG A 391 -6.96 2.14 -12.13
CA ARG A 391 -7.06 2.60 -10.73
C ARG A 391 -7.26 4.10 -10.59
N GLY A 392 -6.72 4.89 -11.51
CA GLY A 392 -6.77 6.36 -11.50
C GLY A 392 -7.25 6.97 -12.80
N TYR A 393 -7.90 6.19 -13.67
CA TYR A 393 -8.32 6.69 -14.99
C TYR A 393 -9.38 7.79 -14.83
N ARG A 394 -9.01 9.03 -15.15
CA ARG A 394 -9.93 10.17 -15.33
C ARG A 394 -10.00 10.53 -16.82
N PRO A 395 -11.20 10.84 -17.34
CA PRO A 395 -11.31 11.38 -18.69
C PRO A 395 -10.49 12.69 -18.76
N LYS A 396 -9.73 12.86 -19.85
CA LYS A 396 -9.11 14.16 -20.14
C LYS A 396 -10.26 15.15 -20.33
N SER A 397 -10.26 16.24 -19.56
CA SER A 397 -11.21 17.34 -19.79
C SER A 397 -11.13 17.74 -21.26
N ARG A 398 -12.23 17.55 -21.98
CA ARG A 398 -12.39 18.11 -23.32
C ARG A 398 -12.78 19.57 -23.21
#